data_AF-A0A443VL48-F1
#
_entry.id   AF-A0A443VL48-F1
#
_cell.length_a   1.000
_cell.length_b   1.000
_cell.length_c   1.000
_cell.angle_alpha   90.00
_cell.angle_beta   90.00
_cell.angle_gamma   90.00
#
_symmetry.space_group_name_H-M   'P 1'
#
loop_
_entity.id
_entity.type
_entity.pdbx_description
1 polymer ?
#
loop_
_entity_poly.entity_id
_entity_poly.type
_entity_poly.pdbx_seq_one_letter_code
_entity_poly.pdbx_strand_id
1 'polypeptide(L)' 'MSDVKIDPRTHEGRKALSLMTVHTSSLIAALGLPERSERPDNAYYSKGALCLMAVNAGLTPKDFMK' A
#
# COMPACT_ATOMS: atom_id res chain seq x y z
N MET A 1 -3.97 -15.62 -4.54
CA MET A 1 -3.39 -14.79 -3.47
C MET A 1 -4.52 -14.18 -2.66
N SER A 2 -4.48 -14.35 -1.35
CA SER A 2 -5.47 -13.90 -0.38
C SER A 2 -5.52 -12.37 -0.33
N ASP A 3 -6.71 -11.79 -0.39
CA ASP A 3 -6.90 -10.36 -0.08
C ASP A 3 -6.37 -10.10 1.34
N VAL A 4 -5.27 -9.35 1.43
CA VAL A 4 -4.74 -8.87 2.71
C VAL A 4 -5.79 -7.96 3.35
N LYS A 5 -6.50 -8.50 4.34
CA LYS A 5 -7.48 -7.76 5.15
C LYS A 5 -6.73 -6.89 6.15
N ILE A 6 -6.95 -5.57 6.08
CA ILE A 6 -6.43 -4.63 7.07
C ILE A 6 -7.25 -4.79 8.35
N ASP A 7 -6.59 -5.00 9.50
CA ASP A 7 -7.26 -5.06 10.81
C ASP A 7 -7.44 -3.65 11.40
N PRO A 8 -8.67 -3.09 11.45
CA PRO A 8 -8.90 -1.75 12.01
C PRO A 8 -8.61 -1.63 13.52
N ARG A 9 -8.47 -2.75 14.24
CA ARG A 9 -8.23 -2.72 15.69
C ARG A 9 -6.78 -2.36 16.02
N THR A 10 -5.86 -2.61 15.12
CA THR A 10 -4.45 -2.27 15.30
C THR A 10 -4.17 -0.81 14.92
N HIS A 11 -3.16 -0.21 15.56
CA HIS A 11 -2.73 1.14 15.21
C HIS A 11 -2.23 1.23 13.76
N GLU A 12 -1.49 0.22 13.31
CA GLU A 12 -1.02 0.08 11.93
C GLU A 12 -2.17 -0.08 10.94
N GLY A 13 -3.17 -0.90 11.27
CA GLY A 13 -4.30 -1.09 10.38
C GLY A 13 -5.17 0.15 10.24
N ARG A 14 -5.34 0.96 11.29
CA ARG A 14 -5.99 2.28 11.16
C ARG A 14 -5.22 3.22 10.24
N LYS A 15 -3.88 3.22 10.31
CA LYS A 15 -3.03 3.99 9.40
C LYS A 15 -3.09 3.46 7.97
N ALA A 16 -3.15 2.15 7.78
CA ALA A 16 -3.26 1.55 6.46
C ALA A 16 -4.64 1.84 5.84
N LEU A 17 -5.70 1.89 6.65
CA LEU A 17 -7.03 2.30 6.22
C LEU A 17 -7.05 3.75 5.74
N SER A 18 -6.34 4.67 6.41
CA SER A 18 -6.27 6.06 5.94
C SER A 18 -5.54 6.23 4.61
N LEU A 19 -4.67 5.29 4.24
CA LEU A 19 -3.99 5.24 2.94
C LEU A 19 -4.85 4.61 1.83
N MET A 20 -6.02 4.03 2.13
CA MET A 20 -6.87 3.44 1.08
C MET A 20 -7.42 4.48 0.10
N THR A 21 -7.47 5.76 0.48
CA THR A 21 -7.86 6.87 -0.39
C THR A 21 -6.78 7.28 -1.39
N VAL A 22 -5.53 6.87 -1.18
CA VAL A 22 -4.40 7.16 -2.08
C VAL A 22 -4.49 6.28 -3.31
N HIS A 23 -4.08 6.74 -4.49
CA HIS A 23 -4.05 5.91 -5.70
C HIS A 23 -3.00 4.79 -5.61
N THR A 24 -3.30 3.63 -6.20
CA THR A 24 -2.39 2.45 -6.17
C THR A 24 -1.06 2.74 -6.87
N SER A 25 -1.09 3.46 -7.98
CA SER A 25 0.12 3.93 -8.69
C SER A 25 1.01 4.77 -7.79
N SER A 26 0.44 5.71 -7.02
CA SER A 26 1.18 6.53 -6.08
C SER A 26 1.82 5.71 -4.95
N LEU A 27 1.11 4.72 -4.41
CA LEU A 27 1.67 3.81 -3.40
C LEU A 27 2.84 2.99 -3.97
N ILE A 28 2.70 2.46 -5.19
CA ILE A 28 3.75 1.68 -5.86
C ILE A 28 5.00 2.56 -6.08
N ALA A 29 4.81 3.78 -6.59
CA ALA A 29 5.89 4.72 -6.82
C ALA A 29 6.60 5.13 -5.53
N ALA A 30 5.85 5.47 -4.47
CA ALA A 30 6.42 5.85 -3.18
C ALA A 30 7.15 4.70 -2.48
N LEU A 31 6.73 3.45 -2.71
CA LEU A 31 7.38 2.25 -2.20
C LEU A 31 8.58 1.81 -3.06
N GLY A 32 8.85 2.46 -4.20
CA GLY A 32 9.90 2.06 -5.13
C GLY A 32 9.69 0.66 -5.72
N LEU A 33 8.44 0.21 -5.79
CA LEU A 33 8.12 -1.13 -6.30
C LEU A 33 8.10 -1.11 -7.84
N PRO A 34 8.65 -2.13 -8.51
CA PRO A 34 8.63 -2.22 -9.97
C PRO A 34 7.19 -2.26 -10.49
N GLU A 35 6.96 -1.77 -11.71
CA GLU A 35 5.64 -1.86 -12.33
C GLU A 35 5.23 -3.32 -12.53
N ARG A 36 3.92 -3.58 -12.58
CA ARG A 36 3.38 -4.94 -12.67
C ARG A 36 3.98 -5.74 -13.84
N SER A 37 4.17 -5.07 -14.98
CA SER A 37 4.75 -5.62 -16.21
C SER A 37 6.20 -6.10 -16.05
N GLU A 38 6.93 -5.58 -15.06
CA GLU A 38 8.36 -5.84 -14.86
C GLU A 38 8.63 -6.86 -13.75
N ARG A 39 7.57 -7.42 -13.14
CA ARG A 39 7.71 -8.37 -12.02
C ARG A 39 7.80 -9.81 -12.53
N PRO A 40 8.83 -10.58 -12.12
CA PRO A 40 9.09 -11.92 -12.63
C PRO A 40 7.91 -12.90 -12.44
N ASP A 41 7.09 -12.71 -11.40
CA ASP A 41 5.95 -13.60 -11.11
C ASP A 41 4.57 -12.99 -11.42
N ASN A 42 4.52 -11.82 -12.09
CA ASN A 42 3.30 -11.01 -12.24
C ASN A 42 2.59 -10.79 -10.88
N ALA A 43 3.37 -10.75 -9.79
CA ALA A 43 2.88 -10.73 -8.42
C ALA A 43 2.06 -9.46 -8.18
N TYR A 44 0.75 -9.66 -8.03
CA TYR A 44 -0.21 -8.62 -7.74
C TYR A 44 -0.19 -8.32 -6.25
N TYR A 45 0.17 -7.10 -5.86
CA TYR A 45 -0.07 -6.64 -4.48
C TYR A 45 -1.52 -6.18 -4.38
N SER A 46 -2.26 -6.77 -3.44
CA SER A 46 -3.58 -6.23 -3.11
C SER A 46 -3.43 -4.81 -2.57
N LYS A 47 -4.49 -4.01 -2.71
CA LYS A 47 -4.51 -2.65 -2.18
C LYS A 47 -4.15 -2.59 -0.70
N GLY A 48 -4.68 -3.54 0.08
CA GLY A 48 -4.39 -3.65 1.51
C GLY A 48 -2.92 -3.92 1.81
N ALA A 49 -2.28 -4.79 1.00
CA ALA A 49 -0.85 -5.07 1.13
C ALA A 49 0.00 -3.81 0.89
N LEU A 50 -0.33 -3.04 -0.17
CA LEU A 50 0.36 -1.79 -0.47
C LEU A 50 0.21 -0.76 0.65
N CYS A 51 -1.00 -0.62 1.21
CA CYS A 51 -1.22 0.30 2.32
C CYS A 51 -0.41 -0.10 3.57
N LEU A 52 -0.37 -1.39 3.91
CA LEU A 52 0.42 -1.87 5.05
C LEU A 52 1.93 -1.69 4.83
N MET A 53 2.42 -1.99 3.61
CA MET A 53 3.81 -1.72 3.25
C MET A 53 4.15 -0.22 3.36
N ALA A 54 3.24 0.64 2.91
CA ALA A 54 3.41 2.09 3.01
C ALA A 54 3.46 2.56 4.48
N VAL A 55 2.59 2.05 5.36
CA VAL A 55 2.67 2.33 6.80
C VAL A 55 3.99 1.87 7.40
N ASN A 56 4.47 0.68 7.04
CA ASN A 56 5.75 0.15 7.52
C ASN A 56 6.94 0.97 7.02
N ALA A 57 6.82 1.58 5.84
CA ALA A 57 7.79 2.53 5.29
C ALA A 57 7.69 3.94 5.92
N GLY A 58 6.77 4.15 6.88
CA GLY A 58 6.55 5.44 7.53
C GLY A 58 5.73 6.44 6.72
N LEU A 59 5.14 6.01 5.60
CA LEU A 59 4.34 6.87 4.74
C LEU A 59 2.97 7.13 5.37
N THR A 60 2.48 8.35 5.15
CA THR A 60 1.20 8.85 5.65
C THR A 60 0.40 9.46 4.49
N PRO A 61 -0.93 9.63 4.63
CA PRO A 61 -1.72 10.27 3.57
C PRO A 61 -1.19 11.64 3.13
N LYS A 62 -0.54 12.39 4.03
CA LYS A 62 0.03 13.71 3.75
C LYS A 62 1.14 13.67 2.70
N ASP A 63 1.89 12.57 2.63
CA ASP A 63 2.96 12.39 1.65
C ASP A 63 2.44 12.29 0.21
N PHE A 64 1.11 12.13 0.05
CA PHE A 64 0.43 11.99 -1.23
C PHE A 64 -0.49 13.17 -1.58
N MET A 65 -0.61 14.20 -0.71
CA MET A 65 -1.48 15.36 -0.92
C MET A 65 -0.83 16.47 -1.78
N LYS A 66 -0.03 16.09 -2.78
CA LYS A 66 0.64 17.05 -3.68
C LYS A 66 -0.31 17.63 -4.72
#